data_AF-A0A7Y6UK14-F1
#
_entry.id   AF-A0A7Y6UK14-F1
#
_cell.length_a   1.000
_cell.length_b   1.000
_cell.length_c   1.000
_cell.angle_alpha   90.00
_cell.angle_beta   90.00
_cell.angle_gamma   90.00
#
_symmetry.space_group_name_H-M   'P 1'
#
loop_
_entity.id
_entity.type
_entity.pdbx_description
1 polymer ?
#
loop_
_entity_poly.entity_id
_entity_poly.type
_entity_poly.pdbx_seq_one_letter_code
_entity_poly.pdbx_strand_id
1 'polypeptide(L)'
;MRLLVDYDDADDFLKDYTENLSTGGTFILTNRTFERDTNIQLVLSFPGLVQPLALEGVVRWARGGAHPGIGVEFVSVDDRARLDALVTAVQAGDVRTVARVVRVLVAEDNPHVAELICTGLGASAKRFFGDTLQFQCATAPTGANALELLRTMTFDVAIIDLYMPLVDGTQVIGHAREELGLVDLPIIATSAGGELERKSALTAGANEFLEKPMRLRSVIESMRRLVPLGSRAAS
;
A
#
# COMPACT_ATOMS: atom_id res chain seq x y z
N MET A 1 18.45 9.29 18.84
CA MET A 1 17.99 9.98 17.59
C MET A 1 17.24 8.96 16.73
N ARG A 2 16.11 9.32 16.11
CA ARG A 2 15.31 8.36 15.30
C ARG A 2 15.73 8.36 13.82
N LEU A 3 15.87 7.17 13.24
CA LEU A 3 16.07 6.94 11.82
C LEU A 3 14.99 5.97 11.34
N LEU A 4 14.19 6.41 10.37
CA LEU A 4 13.18 5.56 9.73
C LEU A 4 13.86 4.74 8.64
N VAL A 5 13.52 3.45 8.59
CA VAL A 5 13.98 2.51 7.57
C VAL A 5 12.72 1.89 6.99
N ASP A 6 12.32 2.39 5.82
CA ASP A 6 11.12 1.96 5.12
C ASP A 6 11.53 1.00 4.01
N TYR A 7 11.02 -0.23 4.07
CA TYR A 7 11.20 -1.23 3.02
C TYR A 7 10.01 -1.17 2.05
N ASP A 8 10.26 -1.56 0.80
CA ASP A 8 9.23 -1.53 -0.25
C ASP A 8 8.10 -2.52 0.05
N ASP A 9 8.43 -3.69 0.59
CA ASP A 9 7.50 -4.72 1.03
C ASP A 9 8.15 -5.69 2.05
N ALA A 10 7.41 -6.73 2.42
CA ALA A 10 7.89 -7.74 3.36
C ALA A 10 9.04 -8.61 2.79
N ASP A 11 9.09 -8.82 1.48
CA ASP A 11 10.12 -9.65 0.84
C ASP A 11 11.45 -8.90 0.79
N ASP A 12 11.42 -7.59 0.50
CA ASP A 12 12.59 -6.70 0.60
C ASP A 12 13.16 -6.69 2.03
N PHE A 13 12.28 -6.58 3.04
CA PHE A 13 12.68 -6.71 4.45
C PHE A 13 13.33 -8.06 4.77
N LEU A 14 12.74 -9.19 4.34
CA LEU A 14 13.29 -10.52 4.59
C LEU A 14 14.65 -10.74 3.90
N LYS A 15 14.80 -10.18 2.70
CA LYS A 15 16.06 -10.21 1.95
C LYS A 15 17.14 -9.43 2.68
N ASP A 16 16.87 -8.18 3.06
CA ASP A 16 17.81 -7.36 3.84
C ASP A 16 18.13 -8.02 5.19
N TYR A 17 17.16 -8.68 5.82
CA TYR A 17 17.41 -9.41 7.06
C TYR A 17 18.44 -10.53 6.88
N THR A 18 18.32 -11.29 5.79
CA THR A 18 19.20 -12.41 5.48
C THR A 18 20.60 -11.92 5.12
N GLU A 19 20.70 -10.86 4.32
CA GLU A 19 21.97 -10.33 3.80
C GLU A 19 22.73 -9.46 4.82
N ASN A 20 22.05 -8.61 5.59
CA ASN A 20 22.68 -7.55 6.38
C ASN A 20 22.39 -7.62 7.87
N LEU A 21 21.17 -8.00 8.31
CA LEU A 21 20.79 -7.92 9.72
C LEU A 21 21.19 -9.16 10.54
N SER A 22 21.58 -10.29 9.95
CA SER A 22 21.74 -11.57 10.66
C SER A 22 23.00 -11.70 11.56
N THR A 23 23.98 -10.79 11.45
CA THR A 23 25.30 -10.91 12.11
C THR A 23 25.57 -9.90 13.24
N GLY A 24 24.54 -9.50 14.00
CA GLY A 24 24.69 -8.67 15.21
C GLY A 24 24.77 -7.15 14.98
N GLY A 25 24.77 -6.72 13.72
CA GLY A 25 24.62 -5.33 13.31
C GLY A 25 23.98 -5.25 11.93
N THR A 26 23.78 -4.04 11.40
CA THR A 26 23.23 -3.81 10.06
C THR A 26 23.84 -2.58 9.40
N PHE A 27 23.91 -2.59 8.07
CA PHE A 27 24.25 -1.42 7.27
C PHE A 27 22.97 -0.69 6.84
N ILE A 28 22.87 0.59 7.18
CA ILE A 28 21.74 1.44 6.77
C ILE A 28 22.22 2.48 5.76
N LEU A 29 21.64 2.46 4.57
CA LEU A 29 21.83 3.51 3.56
C LEU A 29 21.22 4.81 4.08
N THR A 30 22.04 5.86 4.18
CA THR A 30 21.56 7.16 4.60
C THR A 30 22.53 8.26 4.20
N ASN A 31 21.97 9.38 3.73
CA ASN A 31 22.73 10.60 3.44
C ASN A 31 22.95 11.45 4.69
N ARG A 32 22.39 11.05 5.84
CA ARG A 32 22.59 11.75 7.11
C ARG A 32 23.96 11.39 7.67
N THR A 33 24.64 12.40 8.20
CA THR A 33 25.94 12.22 8.88
C THR A 33 25.73 11.84 10.34
N PHE A 34 26.46 10.84 10.80
CA PHE A 34 26.43 10.39 12.19
C PHE A 34 27.85 10.30 12.73
N GLU A 35 28.03 10.67 13.99
CA GLU A 35 29.26 10.44 14.71
C GLU A 35 29.32 8.98 15.20
N ARG A 36 30.53 8.44 15.28
CA ARG A 36 30.75 7.12 15.88
C ARG A 36 30.27 7.12 17.34
N ASP A 37 29.76 5.99 17.77
CA ASP A 37 29.20 5.73 19.11
C ASP A 37 27.92 6.52 19.44
N THR A 38 27.27 7.12 18.42
CA THR A 38 25.96 7.75 18.57
C THR A 38 24.87 6.69 18.79
N ASN A 39 24.06 6.87 19.84
CA ASN A 39 22.85 6.10 20.07
C ASN A 39 21.73 6.53 19.11
N ILE A 40 21.22 5.56 18.36
CA ILE A 40 20.14 5.75 17.41
C ILE A 40 19.02 4.73 17.65
N GLN A 41 17.80 5.15 17.35
CA GLN A 41 16.65 4.28 17.29
C GLN A 41 16.30 4.08 15.81
N LEU A 42 16.50 2.87 15.33
CA LEU A 42 16.06 2.40 14.02
C LEU A 42 14.60 2.03 14.12
N VAL A 43 13.76 2.57 13.25
CA VAL A 43 12.36 2.16 13.16
C VAL A 43 12.12 1.56 11.80
N LEU A 44 11.93 0.24 11.80
CA LEU A 44 11.67 -0.55 10.62
C LEU A 44 10.16 -0.49 10.29
N SER A 45 9.85 -0.25 9.03
CA SER A 45 8.47 -0.20 8.53
C SER A 45 8.39 -0.71 7.10
N PHE A 46 7.25 -1.29 6.73
CA PHE A 46 6.93 -1.68 5.35
C PHE A 46 5.41 -1.78 5.17
N PRO A 47 4.88 -1.68 3.93
CA PRO A 47 3.46 -1.85 3.67
C PRO A 47 2.90 -3.15 4.25
N GLY A 48 1.87 -3.06 5.08
CA GLY A 48 1.26 -4.20 5.78
C GLY A 48 1.75 -4.41 7.20
N LEU A 49 2.93 -3.90 7.60
CA LEU A 49 3.40 -4.07 8.98
C LEU A 49 2.46 -3.36 9.96
N VAL A 50 1.82 -4.11 10.86
CA VAL A 50 0.79 -3.59 11.76
C VAL A 50 1.39 -2.62 12.78
N GLN A 51 2.58 -2.93 13.29
CA GLN A 51 3.31 -2.07 14.21
C GLN A 51 4.77 -1.93 13.77
N PRO A 52 5.24 -0.70 13.48
CA PRO A 52 6.65 -0.46 13.20
C PRO A 52 7.54 -0.96 14.34
N LEU A 53 8.64 -1.63 14.00
CA LEU A 53 9.57 -2.19 14.98
C LEU A 53 10.67 -1.18 15.29
N ALA A 54 10.70 -0.68 16.52
CA ALA A 54 11.76 0.19 17.01
C ALA A 54 12.87 -0.62 17.72
N LEU A 55 14.10 -0.44 17.24
CA LEU A 55 15.33 -1.08 17.72
C LEU A 55 16.37 -0.01 18.11
N GLU A 56 17.03 -0.20 19.23
CA GLU A 56 18.13 0.64 19.71
C GLU A 56 19.46 0.11 19.19
N GLY A 57 20.27 1.01 18.64
CA GLY A 57 21.55 0.71 18.03
C GLY A 57 22.59 1.78 18.29
N VAL A 58 23.86 1.39 18.19
CA VAL A 58 25.01 2.29 18.28
C VAL A 58 25.69 2.34 16.92
N VAL A 59 25.94 3.55 16.41
CA VAL A 59 26.69 3.75 15.17
C VAL A 59 28.14 3.34 15.38
N ARG A 60 28.63 2.31 14.69
CA ARG A 60 30.02 1.86 14.78
C ARG A 60 30.93 2.46 13.71
N TRP A 61 30.37 2.74 12.56
CA TRP A 61 31.06 3.43 11.48
C TRP A 61 30.05 4.16 10.61
N ALA A 62 30.51 5.23 9.96
CA ALA A 62 29.76 5.96 8.94
C ALA A 62 30.66 6.09 7.71
N ARG A 63 30.10 5.92 6.52
CA ARG A 63 30.79 6.12 5.25
C ARG A 63 30.02 7.13 4.40
N GLY A 64 30.75 8.03 3.73
CA GLY A 64 30.21 8.90 2.69
C GLY A 64 30.46 8.32 1.28
N GLY A 65 30.23 9.13 0.24
CA GLY A 65 30.57 8.78 -1.14
C GLY A 65 29.38 8.28 -1.96
N ALA A 66 29.63 7.34 -2.88
CA ALA A 66 28.62 6.86 -3.83
C ALA A 66 27.47 6.05 -3.17
N HIS A 67 27.75 5.40 -2.04
CA HIS A 67 26.77 4.63 -1.25
C HIS A 67 26.91 4.98 0.24
N PRO A 68 26.51 6.20 0.64
CA PRO A 68 26.68 6.68 1.99
C PRO A 68 25.77 5.91 2.94
N GLY A 69 26.25 5.69 4.16
CA GLY A 69 25.47 4.99 5.17
C GLY A 69 26.24 4.72 6.46
N ILE A 70 25.61 3.97 7.35
CA ILE A 70 26.12 3.69 8.69
C ILE A 70 26.07 2.20 8.99
N GLY A 71 27.08 1.70 9.71
CA GLY A 71 27.03 0.41 10.38
C GLY A 71 26.51 0.59 11.79
N VAL A 72 25.45 -0.12 12.13
CA VAL A 72 24.76 -0.04 13.42
C VAL A 72 24.89 -1.37 14.12
N GLU A 73 25.37 -1.38 15.36
CA GLU A 73 25.36 -2.56 16.22
C GLU A 73 24.16 -2.49 17.17
N PHE A 74 23.43 -3.59 17.33
CA PHE A 74 22.30 -3.64 18.26
C PHE A 74 22.78 -3.70 19.70
N VAL A 75 22.15 -2.90 20.57
CA VAL A 75 22.60 -2.75 21.96
C VAL A 75 21.97 -3.81 22.88
N SER A 76 20.80 -4.32 22.52
CA SER A 76 19.99 -5.18 23.39
C SER A 76 19.73 -6.54 22.77
N VAL A 77 19.85 -7.60 23.58
CA VAL A 77 19.43 -8.96 23.24
C VAL A 77 17.91 -9.03 23.01
N ASP A 78 17.15 -8.21 23.73
CA ASP A 78 15.69 -8.14 23.57
C ASP A 78 15.31 -7.60 22.19
N ASP A 79 16.07 -6.63 21.67
CA ASP A 79 15.84 -6.04 20.34
C ASP A 79 16.11 -7.07 19.25
N ARG A 80 17.15 -7.89 19.45
CA ARG A 80 17.44 -9.01 18.56
C ARG A 80 16.30 -10.03 18.56
N ALA A 81 15.83 -10.42 19.75
CA ALA A 81 14.73 -11.37 19.87
C ALA A 81 13.43 -10.83 19.25
N ARG A 82 13.15 -9.54 19.39
CA ARG A 82 11.99 -8.89 18.74
C ARG A 82 12.11 -8.88 17.21
N LEU A 83 13.30 -8.63 16.67
CA LEU A 83 13.55 -8.71 15.22
C LEU A 83 13.38 -10.13 14.70
N ASP A 84 13.95 -11.13 15.37
CA ASP A 84 13.85 -12.54 14.98
C ASP A 84 12.38 -13.04 15.06
N ALA A 85 11.63 -12.58 16.05
CA ALA A 85 10.20 -12.85 16.17
C ALA A 85 9.38 -12.21 15.04
N LEU A 86 9.71 -10.96 14.65
CA LEU A 86 9.09 -10.30 13.50
C LEU A 86 9.35 -11.11 12.22
N VAL A 87 10.59 -11.49 11.94
CA VAL A 87 10.96 -12.28 10.76
C VAL A 87 10.19 -13.60 10.73
N THR A 88 10.14 -14.31 11.85
CA THR A 88 9.40 -15.58 11.98
C THR A 88 7.91 -15.38 11.67
N ALA A 89 7.31 -14.31 12.20
CA ALA A 89 5.90 -14.01 11.98
C ALA A 89 5.60 -13.60 10.53
N VAL A 90 6.50 -12.84 9.89
CA VAL A 90 6.40 -12.45 8.47
C VAL A 90 6.48 -13.71 7.59
N GLN A 91 7.46 -14.58 7.81
CA GLN A 91 7.62 -15.84 7.07
C GLN A 91 6.43 -16.78 7.25
N ALA A 92 5.83 -16.80 8.44
CA ALA A 92 4.63 -17.57 8.73
C ALA A 92 3.33 -16.95 8.17
N GLY A 93 3.40 -15.74 7.59
CA GLY A 93 2.22 -15.01 7.12
C GLY A 93 1.24 -14.65 8.24
N ASP A 94 1.73 -14.35 9.45
CA ASP A 94 0.86 -13.98 10.58
C ASP A 94 0.17 -12.64 10.30
N VAL A 95 -1.13 -12.72 10.01
CA VAL A 95 -1.99 -11.57 9.69
C VAL A 95 -2.11 -10.54 10.82
N ARG A 96 -1.70 -10.89 12.04
CA ARG A 96 -1.65 -9.95 13.18
C ARG A 96 -0.36 -9.12 13.19
N THR A 97 0.66 -9.57 12.47
CA THR A 97 1.94 -8.88 12.31
C THR A 97 2.01 -8.19 10.96
N VAL A 98 1.60 -8.86 9.89
CA VAL A 98 1.54 -8.32 8.52
C VAL A 98 0.09 -8.34 8.05
N ALA A 99 -0.56 -7.19 8.13
CA ALA A 99 -1.86 -6.98 7.51
C ALA A 99 -1.77 -7.18 6.00
N ARG A 100 -2.79 -7.79 5.40
CA ARG A 100 -2.89 -7.84 3.95
C ARG A 100 -3.10 -6.42 3.41
N VAL A 101 -2.27 -6.05 2.46
CA VAL A 101 -2.40 -4.79 1.73
C VAL A 101 -3.39 -4.97 0.57
N VAL A 102 -4.40 -4.12 0.53
CA VAL A 102 -5.37 -4.01 -0.57
C VAL A 102 -5.00 -2.78 -1.37
N ARG A 103 -4.60 -2.98 -2.63
CA ARG A 103 -4.18 -1.93 -3.54
C ARG A 103 -5.38 -1.39 -4.29
N VAL A 104 -5.64 -0.10 -4.13
CA VAL A 104 -6.83 0.60 -4.65
C VAL A 104 -6.37 1.62 -5.69
N LEU A 105 -6.89 1.51 -6.91
CA LEU A 105 -6.80 2.62 -7.86
C LEU A 105 -7.97 3.58 -7.61
N VAL A 106 -7.70 4.87 -7.54
CA VAL A 106 -8.73 5.93 -7.48
C VAL A 106 -8.54 6.87 -8.67
N ALA A 107 -9.32 6.68 -9.72
CA ALA A 107 -9.33 7.54 -10.89
C ALA A 107 -10.40 8.63 -10.72
N GLU A 108 -9.96 9.83 -10.39
CA GLU A 108 -10.80 10.97 -10.00
C GLU A 108 -10.03 12.25 -10.32
N ASP A 109 -10.62 13.12 -11.15
CA ASP A 109 -10.00 14.35 -11.61
C ASP A 109 -9.99 15.46 -10.53
N ASN A 110 -10.89 15.38 -9.56
CA ASN A 110 -10.87 16.24 -8.38
C ASN A 110 -9.93 15.69 -7.30
N PRO A 111 -8.76 16.30 -7.07
CA PRO A 111 -7.77 15.79 -6.12
C PRO A 111 -8.28 15.72 -4.68
N HIS A 112 -9.22 16.60 -4.29
CA HIS A 112 -9.77 16.61 -2.93
C HIS A 112 -10.72 15.43 -2.71
N VAL A 113 -11.48 15.03 -3.73
CA VAL A 113 -12.34 13.84 -3.68
C VAL A 113 -11.48 12.58 -3.66
N ALA A 114 -10.44 12.53 -4.50
CA ALA A 114 -9.49 11.41 -4.52
C ALA A 114 -8.83 11.23 -3.15
N GLU A 115 -8.33 12.31 -2.55
CA GLU A 115 -7.72 12.31 -1.22
C GLU A 115 -8.70 11.90 -0.12
N LEU A 116 -9.95 12.37 -0.17
CA LEU A 116 -10.98 12.00 0.78
C LEU A 116 -11.31 10.50 0.74
N ILE A 117 -11.36 9.90 -0.45
CA ILE A 117 -11.52 8.45 -0.62
C ILE A 117 -10.32 7.73 -0.01
N CYS A 118 -9.09 8.09 -0.40
CA CYS A 118 -7.88 7.41 0.05
C CYS A 118 -7.69 7.50 1.58
N THR A 119 -7.77 8.71 2.13
CA THR A 119 -7.64 8.97 3.56
C THR A 119 -8.78 8.31 4.33
N GLY A 120 -10.00 8.36 3.78
CA GLY A 120 -11.16 7.72 4.35
C GLY A 120 -10.98 6.20 4.50
N LEU A 121 -10.53 5.53 3.43
CA LEU A 121 -10.26 4.10 3.43
C LEU A 121 -9.19 3.74 4.46
N GLY A 122 -8.07 4.46 4.49
CA GLY A 122 -6.99 4.25 5.46
C GLY A 122 -7.46 4.42 6.91
N ALA A 123 -8.11 5.54 7.23
CA ALA A 123 -8.58 5.85 8.58
C ALA A 123 -9.71 4.89 9.05
N SER A 124 -10.48 4.35 8.11
CA SER A 124 -11.58 3.45 8.39
C SER A 124 -11.16 1.98 8.43
N ALA A 125 -9.97 1.63 7.92
CA ALA A 125 -9.50 0.25 7.78
C ALA A 125 -9.69 -0.55 9.06
N LYS A 126 -9.11 -0.08 10.18
CA LYS A 126 -9.21 -0.73 11.48
C LYS A 126 -10.65 -0.91 11.97
N ARG A 127 -11.50 0.11 11.78
CA ARG A 127 -12.89 0.09 12.25
C ARG A 127 -13.74 -0.93 11.49
N PHE A 128 -13.53 -1.06 10.18
CA PHE A 128 -14.38 -1.90 9.33
C PHE A 128 -13.76 -3.26 9.03
N PHE A 129 -12.45 -3.42 9.15
CA PHE A 129 -11.75 -4.63 8.74
C PHE A 129 -10.79 -5.19 9.81
N GLY A 130 -10.66 -4.53 10.96
CA GLY A 130 -9.71 -4.91 12.00
C GLY A 130 -8.27 -4.60 11.63
N ASP A 131 -7.32 -5.18 12.37
CA ASP A 131 -5.89 -4.97 12.15
C ASP A 131 -5.31 -5.85 11.02
N THR A 132 -6.16 -6.63 10.32
CA THR A 132 -5.72 -7.61 9.32
C THR A 132 -5.64 -7.04 7.90
N LEU A 133 -6.14 -5.81 7.66
CA LEU A 133 -6.11 -5.15 6.36
C LEU A 133 -5.54 -3.73 6.42
N GLN A 134 -4.77 -3.39 5.41
CA GLN A 134 -4.36 -2.02 5.10
C GLN A 134 -4.74 -1.67 3.67
N PHE A 135 -5.05 -0.40 3.40
CA PHE A 135 -5.32 0.09 2.05
C PHE A 135 -4.14 0.92 1.56
N GLN A 136 -3.68 0.62 0.35
CA GLN A 136 -2.69 1.43 -0.35
C GLN A 136 -3.36 1.98 -1.60
N CYS A 137 -3.46 3.30 -1.69
CA CYS A 137 -4.14 3.94 -2.82
C CYS A 137 -3.14 4.53 -3.80
N ALA A 138 -3.39 4.33 -5.09
CA ALA A 138 -2.78 5.10 -6.17
C ALA A 138 -3.87 5.97 -6.80
N THR A 139 -3.60 7.26 -6.98
CA THR A 139 -4.57 8.19 -7.59
C THR A 139 -4.23 8.46 -9.05
N ALA A 140 -5.25 8.59 -9.88
CA ALA A 140 -5.14 8.97 -11.28
C ALA A 140 -6.03 10.19 -11.55
N PRO A 141 -5.47 11.36 -11.86
CA PRO A 141 -6.26 12.57 -12.10
C PRO A 141 -6.91 12.60 -13.50
N THR A 142 -6.60 11.65 -14.37
CA THR A 142 -7.18 11.52 -15.71
C THR A 142 -7.36 10.06 -16.09
N GLY A 143 -8.23 9.78 -17.07
CA GLY A 143 -8.38 8.43 -17.60
C GLY A 143 -7.09 7.88 -18.24
N ALA A 144 -6.25 8.74 -18.82
CA ALA A 144 -4.95 8.34 -19.36
C ALA A 144 -4.00 7.85 -18.26
N ASN A 145 -3.92 8.57 -17.13
CA ASN A 145 -3.13 8.13 -15.98
C ASN A 145 -3.68 6.84 -15.38
N ALA A 146 -5.01 6.68 -15.34
CA ALA A 146 -5.64 5.46 -14.85
C ALA A 146 -5.24 4.25 -15.70
N LEU A 147 -5.27 4.40 -17.03
CA LEU A 147 -4.84 3.34 -17.96
C LEU A 147 -3.35 3.02 -17.87
N GLU A 148 -2.50 4.03 -17.67
CA GLU A 148 -1.07 3.83 -17.44
C GLU A 148 -0.82 3.02 -16.17
N LEU A 149 -1.47 3.39 -15.07
CA LEU A 149 -1.37 2.66 -13.80
C LEU A 149 -1.90 1.23 -13.93
N LEU A 150 -3.05 1.02 -14.58
CA LEU A 150 -3.60 -0.32 -14.81
C LEU A 150 -2.69 -1.21 -15.66
N ARG A 151 -1.83 -0.64 -16.51
CA ARG A 151 -0.83 -1.38 -17.30
C ARG A 151 0.43 -1.73 -16.52
N THR A 152 0.82 -0.87 -15.58
CA THR A 152 2.14 -0.93 -14.92
C THR A 152 2.08 -1.46 -13.50
N MET A 153 0.90 -1.44 -12.88
CA MET A 153 0.67 -1.86 -11.51
C MET A 153 -0.53 -2.79 -11.43
N THR A 154 -0.52 -3.66 -10.42
CA THR A 154 -1.65 -4.55 -10.12
C THR A 154 -2.47 -3.98 -8.98
N PHE A 155 -3.79 -3.98 -9.15
CA PHE A 155 -4.76 -3.50 -8.15
C PHE A 155 -5.69 -4.62 -7.70
N ASP A 156 -6.23 -4.50 -6.50
CA ASP A 156 -7.23 -5.41 -5.95
C ASP A 156 -8.65 -4.85 -6.10
N VAL A 157 -8.78 -3.55 -6.36
CA VAL A 157 -10.02 -2.85 -6.76
C VAL A 157 -9.69 -1.51 -7.41
N ALA A 158 -10.52 -1.05 -8.33
CA ALA A 158 -10.48 0.30 -8.87
C ALA A 158 -11.78 1.05 -8.58
N ILE A 159 -11.67 2.32 -8.20
CA ILE A 159 -12.76 3.28 -8.07
C ILE A 159 -12.55 4.28 -9.20
N ILE A 160 -13.49 4.38 -10.14
CA ILE A 160 -13.34 5.16 -11.37
C ILE A 160 -14.49 6.15 -11.49
N ASP A 161 -14.19 7.45 -11.48
CA ASP A 161 -15.14 8.47 -11.90
C ASP A 161 -15.40 8.36 -13.40
N LEU A 162 -16.67 8.39 -13.79
CA LEU A 162 -17.05 8.42 -15.19
C LEU A 162 -16.70 9.76 -15.83
N TYR A 163 -16.88 10.87 -15.12
CA TYR A 163 -16.63 12.18 -15.70
C TYR A 163 -15.19 12.64 -15.46
N MET A 164 -14.28 12.23 -16.35
CA MET A 164 -12.90 12.71 -16.39
C MET A 164 -12.57 13.40 -17.73
N PRO A 165 -11.66 14.40 -17.76
CA PRO A 165 -11.24 15.04 -19.00
C PRO A 165 -10.55 14.08 -19.98
N LEU A 166 -10.77 14.32 -21.29
CA LEU A 166 -10.16 13.64 -22.45
C LEU A 166 -10.54 12.16 -22.62
N VAL A 167 -10.36 11.36 -21.57
CA VAL A 167 -10.72 9.94 -21.52
C VAL A 167 -11.71 9.76 -20.38
N ASP A 168 -12.96 9.46 -20.76
CA ASP A 168 -14.08 9.22 -19.83
C ASP A 168 -13.86 7.88 -19.10
N GLY A 169 -14.29 7.80 -17.84
CA GLY A 169 -14.17 6.59 -17.04
C GLY A 169 -14.83 5.36 -17.67
N THR A 170 -15.93 5.52 -18.41
CA THR A 170 -16.54 4.41 -19.19
C THR A 170 -15.57 3.81 -20.21
N GLN A 171 -14.76 4.65 -20.86
CA GLN A 171 -13.71 4.19 -21.78
C GLN A 171 -12.59 3.50 -21.01
N VAL A 172 -12.16 4.03 -19.87
CA VAL A 172 -11.16 3.39 -19.01
C VAL A 172 -11.60 1.99 -18.62
N ILE A 173 -12.86 1.84 -18.21
CA ILE A 173 -13.44 0.55 -17.81
C ILE A 173 -13.46 -0.43 -18.99
N GLY A 174 -13.93 0.02 -20.16
CA GLY A 174 -13.93 -0.80 -21.37
C GLY A 174 -12.52 -1.28 -21.75
N HIS A 175 -11.53 -0.38 -21.77
CA HIS A 175 -10.13 -0.74 -22.06
C HIS A 175 -9.56 -1.71 -21.02
N ALA A 176 -9.89 -1.53 -19.73
CA ALA A 176 -9.46 -2.44 -18.68
C ALA A 176 -9.97 -3.86 -18.92
N ARG A 177 -11.21 -4.03 -19.41
CA ARG A 177 -11.80 -5.34 -19.71
C ARG A 177 -11.31 -5.92 -21.03
N GLU A 178 -11.35 -5.15 -22.09
CA GLU A 178 -11.18 -5.64 -23.46
C GLU A 178 -9.71 -5.68 -23.90
N GLU A 179 -8.92 -4.66 -23.56
CA GLU A 179 -7.53 -4.55 -24.00
C GLU A 179 -6.54 -5.06 -22.96
N LEU A 180 -6.75 -4.73 -21.69
CA LEU A 180 -5.85 -5.14 -20.61
C LEU A 180 -6.20 -6.52 -20.03
N GLY A 181 -7.36 -7.07 -20.39
CA GLY A 181 -7.79 -8.40 -19.93
C GLY A 181 -8.03 -8.49 -18.42
N LEU A 182 -8.25 -7.36 -17.74
CA LEU A 182 -8.45 -7.30 -16.28
C LEU A 182 -9.88 -7.71 -15.90
N VAL A 183 -10.32 -8.89 -16.32
CA VAL A 183 -11.72 -9.36 -16.17
C VAL A 183 -12.14 -9.51 -14.71
N ASP A 184 -11.21 -9.91 -13.84
CA ASP A 184 -11.47 -10.18 -12.43
C ASP A 184 -11.25 -8.96 -11.52
N LEU A 185 -10.68 -7.87 -12.04
CA LEU A 185 -10.45 -6.65 -11.25
C LEU A 185 -11.81 -6.04 -10.89
N PRO A 186 -12.18 -5.96 -9.60
CA PRO A 186 -13.40 -5.26 -9.22
C PRO A 186 -13.30 -3.77 -9.54
N ILE A 187 -14.31 -3.26 -10.24
CA ILE A 187 -14.42 -1.84 -10.61
C ILE A 187 -15.71 -1.28 -10.01
N ILE A 188 -15.56 -0.23 -9.21
CA ILE A 188 -16.64 0.60 -8.69
C ILE A 188 -16.65 1.90 -9.49
N ALA A 189 -17.66 2.07 -10.34
CA ALA A 189 -17.86 3.32 -11.07
C ALA A 189 -18.52 4.37 -10.16
N THR A 190 -18.15 5.64 -10.33
CA THR A 190 -18.74 6.75 -9.59
C THR A 190 -19.13 7.87 -10.55
N SER A 191 -20.22 8.58 -10.29
CA SER A 191 -20.66 9.71 -11.12
C SER A 191 -21.73 10.53 -10.41
N ALA A 192 -21.89 11.80 -10.77
CA ALA A 192 -23.02 12.64 -10.34
C ALA A 192 -24.33 12.34 -11.10
N GLY A 193 -24.31 11.43 -12.07
CA GLY A 193 -25.47 11.03 -12.86
C GLY A 193 -26.36 9.97 -12.19
N GLY A 194 -27.45 9.62 -12.90
CA GLY A 194 -28.49 8.71 -12.43
C GLY A 194 -28.49 7.36 -13.15
N GLU A 195 -29.68 6.90 -13.54
CA GLU A 195 -29.85 5.55 -14.11
C GLU A 195 -29.15 5.36 -15.46
N LEU A 196 -29.00 6.41 -16.26
CA LEU A 196 -28.30 6.34 -17.54
C LEU A 196 -26.81 6.06 -17.35
N GLU A 197 -26.17 6.79 -16.44
CA GLU A 197 -24.76 6.63 -16.10
C GLU A 197 -24.49 5.29 -15.44
N ARG A 198 -25.40 4.84 -14.55
CA ARG A 198 -25.38 3.49 -13.99
C ARG A 198 -25.36 2.45 -15.12
N LYS A 199 -26.31 2.53 -16.05
CA LYS A 199 -26.40 1.57 -17.15
C LYS A 199 -25.15 1.60 -18.03
N SER A 200 -24.63 2.79 -18.32
CA SER A 200 -23.40 2.96 -19.11
C SER A 200 -22.21 2.29 -18.44
N ALA A 201 -21.98 2.55 -17.15
CA ALA A 201 -20.89 1.96 -16.37
C ALA A 201 -20.97 0.44 -16.30
N LEU A 202 -22.15 -0.11 -15.98
CA LEU A 202 -22.34 -1.55 -15.88
C LEU A 202 -22.17 -2.24 -17.25
N THR A 203 -22.63 -1.59 -18.33
CA THR A 203 -22.45 -2.10 -19.70
C THR A 203 -20.97 -2.09 -20.11
N ALA A 204 -20.21 -1.07 -19.69
CA ALA A 204 -18.76 -1.01 -19.92
C ALA A 204 -17.97 -2.06 -19.11
N GLY A 205 -18.59 -2.72 -18.12
CA GLY A 205 -17.99 -3.79 -17.34
C GLY A 205 -17.63 -3.43 -15.90
N ALA A 206 -18.17 -2.33 -15.36
CA ALA A 206 -18.10 -2.05 -13.93
C ALA A 206 -18.90 -3.10 -13.13
N ASN A 207 -18.43 -3.44 -11.94
CA ASN A 207 -19.11 -4.37 -11.05
C ASN A 207 -20.18 -3.67 -10.19
N GLU A 208 -19.97 -2.40 -9.86
CA GLU A 208 -20.89 -1.61 -9.06
C GLU A 208 -20.84 -0.14 -9.48
N PHE A 209 -21.94 0.60 -9.23
CA PHE A 209 -22.05 2.03 -9.48
C PHE A 209 -22.52 2.76 -8.23
N LEU A 210 -21.80 3.82 -7.84
CA LEU A 210 -22.12 4.71 -6.73
C LEU A 210 -22.39 6.14 -7.22
N GLU A 211 -23.57 6.66 -6.88
CA GLU A 211 -23.95 8.03 -7.21
C GLU A 211 -23.28 9.04 -6.27
N LYS A 212 -22.73 10.12 -6.83
CA LYS A 212 -22.16 11.25 -6.10
C LYS A 212 -23.28 12.22 -5.67
N PRO A 213 -23.24 12.76 -4.45
CA PRO A 213 -22.21 12.59 -3.43
C PRO A 213 -22.35 11.25 -2.68
N MET A 214 -21.32 10.41 -2.77
CA MET A 214 -21.28 9.12 -2.09
C MET A 214 -20.66 9.27 -0.70
N ARG A 215 -21.18 8.50 0.27
CA ARG A 215 -20.56 8.40 1.58
C ARG A 215 -19.43 7.37 1.52
N LEU A 216 -18.35 7.60 2.25
CA LEU A 216 -17.26 6.62 2.41
C LEU A 216 -17.75 5.23 2.82
N ARG A 217 -18.80 5.17 3.65
CA ARG A 217 -19.44 3.90 4.04
C ARG A 217 -19.91 3.09 2.84
N SER A 218 -20.49 3.73 1.83
CA SER A 218 -20.98 3.06 0.62
C SER A 218 -19.82 2.45 -0.20
N VAL A 219 -18.69 3.16 -0.28
CA VAL A 219 -17.46 2.63 -0.89
C VAL A 219 -16.97 1.39 -0.13
N ILE A 220 -16.88 1.47 1.20
CA ILE A 220 -16.44 0.36 2.06
C ILE A 220 -17.36 -0.86 1.93
N GLU A 221 -18.67 -0.65 1.88
CA GLU A 221 -19.65 -1.73 1.70
C GLU A 221 -19.53 -2.40 0.33
N SER A 222 -19.27 -1.62 -0.72
CA SER A 222 -19.00 -2.13 -2.06
C SER A 222 -17.72 -2.98 -2.07
N MET A 223 -16.64 -2.46 -1.47
CA MET A 223 -15.37 -3.18 -1.36
C MET A 223 -15.51 -4.49 -0.58
N ARG A 224 -16.32 -4.53 0.49
CA ARG A 224 -16.60 -5.78 1.24
C ARG A 224 -17.30 -6.84 0.41
N ARG A 225 -18.17 -6.44 -0.51
CA ARG A 225 -18.88 -7.36 -1.41
C ARG A 225 -17.98 -7.87 -2.52
N LEU A 226 -17.17 -6.98 -3.08
CA LEU A 226 -16.48 -7.22 -4.34
C LEU A 226 -15.05 -7.74 -4.18
N VAL A 227 -14.33 -7.30 -3.15
CA VAL A 227 -12.95 -7.71 -2.94
C VAL A 227 -12.96 -9.02 -2.15
N PRO A 228 -12.29 -10.08 -2.62
CA PRO A 228 -12.13 -11.30 -1.84
C PRO A 228 -11.12 -11.02 -0.72
N LEU A 229 -11.62 -10.57 0.43
CA LEU A 229 -10.81 -10.13 1.58
C LEU A 229 -10.24 -11.30 2.43
N GLY A 230 -10.56 -12.56 2.09
CA GLY A 230 -9.90 -13.75 2.64
C GLY A 230 -8.50 -13.97 2.08
N SER A 231 -7.60 -14.65 2.81
CA SER A 231 -6.20 -14.88 2.45
C SER A 231 -6.02 -15.24 0.97
N ARG A 232 -5.21 -14.48 0.23
CA ARG A 232 -4.73 -14.89 -1.11
C ARG A 232 -4.07 -16.25 -0.91
N ALA A 233 -4.63 -17.30 -1.51
CA ALA A 233 -3.85 -18.52 -1.68
C ALA A 233 -2.65 -18.14 -2.54
N ALA A 234 -1.44 -18.44 -2.05
CA ALA A 234 -0.22 -18.32 -2.83
C ALA A 234 -0.42 -19.08 -4.14
N SER A 235 -0.42 -18.34 -5.25
CA SER A 235 -0.42 -18.88 -6.62
C SER A 235 0.99 -18.86 -7.16
#